data_AF-A0A3G6UT87-F1
#
_entry.id   AF-A0A3G6UT87-F1
#
_cell.length_a   1.000
_cell.length_b   1.000
_cell.length_c   1.000
_cell.angle_alpha   90.00
_cell.angle_beta   90.00
_cell.angle_gamma   90.00
#
_symmetry.space_group_name_H-M   'P 1'
#
loop_
_entity.id
_entity.type
_entity.pdbx_description
1 polymer ?
#
loop_
_entity_poly.entity_id
_entity_poly.type
_entity_poly.pdbx_seq_one_letter_code
_entity_poly.pdbx_strand_id
1 'polypeptide(L)'
;MKRASVMREQIYRKLMAELKSQLQPSLVSNAKTSKWLHLFCMYLANYTEVKEKNEIDEEIIQEYFSYLTSNYKRLSLGLSDIKRSMQLLEETLNIKIEAPLLDFSLSNSSLWGNLK
;
A
#
# COMPACT_ATOMS: atom_id res chain seq x y z
N MET A 1 25.40 4.93 8.61
CA MET A 1 24.08 5.43 8.13
C MET A 1 23.93 5.44 6.60
N LYS A 2 24.92 5.83 5.77
CA LYS A 2 24.79 5.84 4.29
C LYS A 2 24.43 4.49 3.67
N ARG A 3 25.01 3.37 4.15
CA ARG A 3 24.77 2.02 3.61
C ARG A 3 23.31 1.56 3.76
N ALA A 4 22.69 1.79 4.92
CA ALA A 4 21.29 1.43 5.16
C ALA A 4 20.32 2.22 4.28
N SER A 5 20.59 3.52 4.07
CA SER A 5 19.78 4.35 3.17
C SER A 5 19.87 3.87 1.72
N VAL A 6 21.07 3.52 1.25
CA VAL A 6 21.28 2.98 -0.10
C VAL A 6 20.56 1.64 -0.27
N MET A 7 20.63 0.76 0.73
CA MET A 7 19.95 -0.53 0.69
C MET A 7 18.42 -0.37 0.61
N ARG A 8 17.83 0.53 1.42
CA ARG A 8 16.39 0.82 1.34
C ARG A 8 15.98 1.39 -0.01
N GLU A 9 16.79 2.26 -0.60
CA GLU A 9 16.53 2.80 -1.93
C GLU A 9 16.57 1.70 -3.01
N GLN A 10 17.51 0.75 -2.90
CA GLN A 10 17.58 -0.40 -3.81
C GLN A 10 16.35 -1.30 -3.68
N ILE A 11 15.93 -1.61 -2.45
CA ILE A 11 14.71 -2.41 -2.19
C ILE A 11 13.49 -1.71 -2.79
N TYR A 12 13.33 -0.42 -2.50
CA TYR A 12 12.25 0.39 -3.04
C TYR A 12 12.21 0.36 -4.58
N ARG A 13 13.34 0.57 -5.25
CA ARG A 13 13.42 0.56 -6.73
C ARG A 13 13.10 -0.82 -7.30
N LYS A 14 13.57 -1.89 -6.65
CA LYS A 14 13.29 -3.28 -7.04
C LYS A 14 11.80 -3.59 -6.93
N LEU A 15 11.20 -3.39 -5.76
CA LEU A 15 9.77 -3.61 -5.52
C LEU A 15 8.90 -2.79 -6.48
N MET A 16 9.27 -1.53 -6.72
CA MET A 16 8.55 -0.68 -7.66
C MET A 16 8.58 -1.24 -9.08
N ALA A 17 9.72 -1.77 -9.54
CA ALA A 17 9.82 -2.38 -10.87
C ALA A 17 9.02 -3.68 -10.97
N GLU A 18 9.13 -4.55 -9.96
CA GLU A 18 8.40 -5.81 -9.89
C GLU A 18 6.90 -5.60 -9.92
N LEU A 19 6.36 -4.74 -9.04
CA LEU A 19 4.92 -4.49 -8.99
C LEU A 19 4.40 -3.74 -10.22
N LYS A 20 5.17 -2.78 -10.75
CA LYS A 20 4.78 -2.05 -11.97
C LYS A 20 4.70 -2.96 -13.19
N SER A 21 5.53 -4.00 -13.27
CA SER A 21 5.48 -4.98 -14.37
C SER A 21 4.20 -5.83 -14.37
N GLN A 22 3.49 -5.89 -13.25
CA GLN A 22 2.28 -6.69 -13.06
C GLN A 22 1.01 -5.88 -13.30
N LEU A 23 1.13 -4.55 -13.38
CA LEU A 23 0.02 -3.67 -13.65
C LEU A 23 -0.40 -3.75 -15.12
N GLN A 24 -1.72 -3.68 -15.33
CA GLN A 24 -2.27 -3.48 -16.66
C GLN A 24 -1.73 -2.18 -17.29
N PRO A 25 -1.41 -2.14 -18.59
CA PRO A 25 -0.83 -0.96 -19.24
C PRO A 25 -1.63 0.34 -19.05
N SER A 26 -2.97 0.25 -18.94
CA SER A 26 -3.87 1.37 -18.67
C SER A 26 -3.70 1.97 -17.26
N LEU A 27 -3.25 1.17 -16.30
CA LEU A 27 -3.02 1.58 -14.91
C LEU A 27 -1.59 2.12 -14.70
N VAL A 28 -0.63 1.69 -15.54
CA VAL A 28 0.77 2.12 -15.47
C VAL A 28 0.94 3.62 -15.75
N SER A 29 0.13 4.18 -16.65
CA SER A 29 0.16 5.61 -17.01
C SER A 29 -0.66 6.50 -16.07
N ASN A 30 -1.40 5.91 -15.13
CA ASN A 30 -2.24 6.64 -14.20
C ASN A 30 -1.41 7.20 -13.02
N ALA A 31 -1.33 8.53 -12.94
CA ALA A 31 -0.59 9.23 -11.89
C ALA A 31 -1.02 8.85 -10.46
N LYS A 32 -2.30 8.53 -10.25
CA LYS A 32 -2.81 8.10 -8.94
C LYS A 32 -2.37 6.68 -8.59
N THR A 33 -2.40 5.76 -9.56
CA THR A 33 -1.87 4.41 -9.41
C THR A 33 -0.38 4.44 -9.08
N SER A 34 0.38 5.28 -9.78
CA SER A 34 1.80 5.49 -9.47
C SER A 34 1.99 5.98 -8.03
N LYS A 35 1.17 6.95 -7.57
CA LYS A 35 1.23 7.46 -6.19
C LYS A 35 1.00 6.36 -5.14
N TRP A 36 -0.04 5.54 -5.29
CA TRP A 36 -0.34 4.48 -4.31
C TRP A 36 0.73 3.40 -4.30
N LEU A 37 1.24 3.03 -5.47
CA LEU A 37 2.32 2.07 -5.57
C LEU A 37 3.61 2.59 -4.93
N HIS A 38 3.93 3.87 -5.14
CA HIS A 38 5.05 4.52 -4.46
C HIS A 38 4.92 4.48 -2.94
N LEU A 39 3.73 4.80 -2.40
CA LEU A 39 3.48 4.77 -0.96
C LEU A 39 3.68 3.37 -0.38
N PHE A 40 3.19 2.35 -1.07
CA PHE A 40 3.34 0.97 -0.64
C PHE A 40 4.81 0.51 -0.68
N CYS A 41 5.53 0.72 -1.80
CA CYS A 41 6.95 0.36 -1.90
C CYS A 41 7.81 1.11 -0.89
N MET A 42 7.50 2.38 -0.61
CA MET A 42 8.18 3.14 0.45
C MET A 42 7.87 2.57 1.83
N TYR A 43 6.64 2.15 2.09
CA TYR A 43 6.28 1.51 3.35
C TYR A 43 7.09 0.23 3.54
N LEU A 44 7.08 -0.67 2.55
CA LEU A 44 7.83 -1.93 2.60
C LEU A 44 9.32 -1.70 2.87
N ALA A 45 9.95 -0.81 2.11
CA ALA A 45 11.38 -0.54 2.22
C ALA A 45 11.80 0.11 3.56
N ASN A 46 10.89 0.80 4.26
CA ASN A 46 11.22 1.52 5.49
C ASN A 46 10.76 0.83 6.77
N TYR A 47 9.71 0.02 6.71
CA TYR A 47 9.01 -0.50 7.89
C TYR A 47 8.89 -2.02 7.93
N THR A 48 9.34 -2.73 6.89
CA THR A 48 9.25 -4.20 6.82
C THR A 48 10.58 -4.82 6.42
N GLU A 49 10.69 -6.15 6.54
CA GLU A 49 11.85 -6.90 6.06
C GLU A 49 11.70 -7.38 4.59
N VAL A 50 10.57 -7.07 3.96
CA VAL A 50 10.23 -7.45 2.58
C VAL A 50 11.21 -6.83 1.59
N LYS A 51 11.82 -7.68 0.77
CA LYS A 51 12.78 -7.33 -0.27
C LYS A 51 12.29 -7.70 -1.66
N GLU A 52 11.35 -8.63 -1.76
CA GLU A 52 10.85 -9.16 -3.04
C GLU A 52 9.32 -9.25 -3.04
N LYS A 53 8.70 -9.12 -4.22
CA LYS A 53 7.24 -9.24 -4.38
C LYS A 53 6.68 -10.53 -3.76
N ASN A 54 7.39 -11.65 -3.91
CA ASN A 54 6.90 -12.97 -3.48
C ASN A 54 6.83 -13.12 -1.95
N GLU A 55 7.47 -12.22 -1.21
CA GLU A 55 7.40 -12.17 0.25
C GLU A 55 6.20 -11.35 0.73
N ILE A 56 5.46 -10.71 -0.18
CA ILE A 56 4.26 -9.95 0.16
C ILE A 56 3.08 -10.91 0.30
N ASP A 57 2.63 -11.08 1.53
CA ASP A 57 1.45 -11.85 1.88
C ASP A 57 0.32 -10.94 2.38
N GLU A 58 -0.75 -11.58 2.87
CA GLU A 58 -1.91 -10.87 3.38
C GLU A 58 -1.61 -10.07 4.65
N GLU A 59 -0.77 -10.58 5.56
CA GLU A 59 -0.43 -9.92 6.82
C GLU A 59 0.25 -8.57 6.55
N ILE A 60 1.23 -8.54 5.64
CA ILE A 60 1.93 -7.31 5.23
C ILE A 60 0.96 -6.28 4.65
N ILE A 61 -0.04 -6.73 3.90
CA ILE A 61 -1.06 -5.86 3.31
C ILE A 61 -1.96 -5.27 4.40
N GLN A 62 -2.36 -6.08 5.38
CA GLN A 62 -3.16 -5.63 6.53
C GLN A 62 -2.38 -4.63 7.40
N GLU A 63 -1.09 -4.88 7.64
CA GLU A 63 -0.21 -3.94 8.36
C GLU A 63 -0.06 -2.61 7.61
N TYR A 64 0.12 -2.66 6.29
CA TYR A 64 0.17 -1.46 5.46
C TYR A 64 -1.13 -0.64 5.56
N PHE A 65 -2.28 -1.29 5.57
CA PHE A 65 -3.56 -0.57 5.73
C PHE A 65 -3.73 0.01 7.13
N SER A 66 -3.32 -0.73 8.16
CA SER A 66 -3.26 -0.20 9.53
C SER A 66 -2.36 1.03 9.62
N TYR A 67 -1.24 1.03 8.89
CA TYR A 67 -0.36 2.18 8.77
C TYR A 67 -1.04 3.36 8.05
N LEU A 68 -1.70 3.13 6.91
CA LEU A 68 -2.39 4.18 6.16
C LEU A 68 -3.49 4.84 6.98
N THR A 69 -4.31 4.03 7.65
CA THR A 69 -5.44 4.50 8.46
C THR A 69 -4.98 5.28 9.68
N SER A 70 -3.91 4.83 10.34
CA SER A 70 -3.30 5.53 11.47
C SER A 70 -2.63 6.85 11.08
N ASN A 71 -2.19 7.00 9.81
CA ASN A 71 -1.38 8.13 9.35
C ASN A 71 -2.04 8.98 8.25
N TYR A 72 -3.32 8.74 7.92
CA TYR A 72 -3.99 9.33 6.75
C TYR A 72 -3.93 10.87 6.71
N LYS A 73 -4.08 11.57 7.86
CA LYS A 73 -3.92 13.04 7.93
C LYS A 73 -2.52 13.49 7.52
N ARG A 74 -1.48 12.80 8.00
CA ARG A 74 -0.07 13.12 7.73
C ARG A 74 0.33 12.81 6.28
N LEU A 75 -0.27 11.77 5.71
CA LEU A 75 -0.04 11.35 4.34
C LEU A 75 -0.91 12.12 3.33
N SER A 76 -1.76 13.04 3.82
CA SER A 76 -2.75 13.78 3.02
C SER A 76 -3.58 12.83 2.14
N LEU A 77 -4.06 11.74 2.75
CA LEU A 77 -4.88 10.72 2.11
C LEU A 77 -6.31 10.82 2.63
N GLY A 78 -7.29 10.80 1.71
CA GLY A 78 -8.68 10.56 2.06
C GLY A 78 -9.01 9.08 2.15
N LEU A 79 -10.17 8.75 2.72
CA LEU A 79 -10.69 7.38 2.75
C LEU A 79 -10.81 6.77 1.34
N SER A 80 -11.19 7.59 0.35
CA SER A 80 -11.25 7.19 -1.04
C SER A 80 -9.89 6.82 -1.62
N ASP A 81 -8.81 7.45 -1.16
CA ASP A 81 -7.45 7.13 -1.61
C ASP A 81 -6.98 5.81 -1.00
N ILE A 82 -7.27 5.58 0.28
CA ILE A 82 -6.98 4.32 0.96
C ILE A 82 -7.70 3.17 0.27
N LYS A 83 -9.02 3.29 0.05
CA LYS A 83 -9.82 2.26 -0.65
C LYS A 83 -9.26 1.93 -2.04
N ARG A 84 -8.89 2.95 -2.82
CA ARG A 84 -8.32 2.73 -4.17
C ARG A 84 -6.92 2.12 -4.11
N SER A 85 -6.11 2.48 -3.11
CA SER A 85 -4.83 1.83 -2.85
C SER A 85 -5.03 0.35 -2.52
N MET A 86 -6.06 -0.01 -1.75
CA MET A 86 -6.37 -1.40 -1.42
C MET A 86 -6.74 -2.20 -2.68
N GLN A 87 -7.70 -1.70 -3.46
CA GLN A 87 -8.14 -2.33 -4.71
C GLN A 87 -6.98 -2.54 -5.68
N LEU A 88 -6.10 -1.55 -5.81
CA LEU A 88 -4.91 -1.66 -6.65
C LEU A 88 -4.02 -2.82 -6.20
N LEU A 89 -3.75 -2.95 -4.90
CA LEU A 89 -2.88 -4.01 -4.38
C LEU A 89 -3.53 -5.39 -4.49
N GLU A 90 -4.85 -5.48 -4.26
CA GLU A 90 -5.64 -6.69 -4.48
C GLU A 90 -5.46 -7.21 -5.91
N GLU A 91 -5.66 -6.33 -6.90
CA GLU A 91 -5.52 -6.63 -8.32
C GLU A 91 -4.06 -6.96 -8.71
N THR A 92 -3.09 -6.20 -8.20
CA THR A 92 -1.67 -6.33 -8.58
C THR A 92 -1.00 -7.58 -7.99
N LEU A 93 -1.41 -7.95 -6.77
CA LEU A 93 -0.83 -9.07 -6.02
C LEU A 93 -1.67 -10.34 -6.12
N ASN A 94 -2.91 -10.24 -6.63
CA ASN A 94 -3.86 -11.34 -6.67
C ASN A 94 -4.09 -11.97 -5.28
N ILE A 95 -4.11 -11.12 -4.25
CA ILE A 95 -4.40 -11.48 -2.86
C ILE A 95 -5.80 -10.97 -2.55
N LYS A 96 -6.64 -11.77 -1.90
CA LYS A 96 -7.95 -11.29 -1.43
C LYS A 96 -7.77 -10.58 -0.11
N ILE A 97 -8.20 -9.32 -0.03
CA ILE A 97 -8.23 -8.60 1.23
C ILE A 97 -9.56 -8.91 1.91
N GLU A 98 -9.53 -9.39 3.16
CA GLU A 98 -10.76 -9.75 3.87
C GLU A 98 -11.78 -8.60 3.93
N ALA A 99 -13.06 -8.97 3.73
CA ALA A 99 -14.19 -8.06 3.64
C ALA A 99 -14.36 -7.05 4.80
N PRO A 100 -14.01 -7.34 6.08
CA PRO A 100 -14.14 -6.36 7.17
C PRO A 100 -13.27 -5.11 6.96
N LEU A 101 -12.13 -5.23 6.27
CA LEU A 101 -11.25 -4.11 5.91
C LEU A 101 -11.80 -3.30 4.73
N LEU A 102 -12.65 -3.92 3.89
CA LEU A 102 -13.34 -3.31 2.76
C LEU A 102 -14.73 -2.76 3.12
N ASP A 103 -15.21 -3.02 4.35
CA ASP A 103 -16.47 -2.49 4.85
C ASP A 103 -16.31 -1.01 5.28
N PHE A 104 -16.38 -0.14 4.27
CA PHE A 104 -16.49 1.31 4.42
C PHE A 104 -17.93 1.76 4.71
N SER A 105 -18.85 0.84 5.02
CA SER A 105 -20.22 1.21 5.36
C SER A 105 -20.30 1.72 6.80
N LEU A 106 -21.33 2.52 7.08
CA LEU A 106 -21.54 3.26 8.33
C LEU A 106 -21.64 2.37 9.59
N SER A 107 -21.69 1.03 9.43
CA SER A 107 -21.73 0.04 10.51
C SER A 107 -20.42 -0.14 11.27
N ASN A 108 -19.25 0.19 10.68
CA ASN A 108 -17.94 0.08 11.34
C ASN A 108 -17.43 1.41 11.92
N SER A 109 -18.36 2.28 12.32
CA SER A 109 -18.09 3.63 12.85
C SER A 109 -17.15 3.69 14.06
N SER A 110 -16.87 2.59 14.76
CA SER A 110 -15.91 2.55 15.88
C SER A 110 -14.44 2.58 15.43
N LEU A 111 -14.10 1.95 14.30
CA LEU A 111 -12.74 1.99 13.73
C LEU A 111 -12.47 3.34 13.03
N TRP A 112 -13.50 3.94 12.44
CA TRP A 112 -13.35 5.10 11.54
C TRP A 112 -13.90 6.42 12.11
N GLY A 113 -14.66 6.40 13.21
CA GLY A 113 -15.22 7.58 13.87
C GLY A 113 -14.18 8.54 14.44
N ASN A 114 -12.95 8.06 14.62
CA ASN A 114 -11.79 8.86 15.05
C ASN A 114 -11.12 9.62 13.89
N LEU A 115 -11.60 9.46 12.66
CA LEU A 115 -10.99 10.04 11.45
C LEU A 115 -11.67 11.36 11.00
N LYS A 116 -12.44 12.02 11.87
CA LYS A 116 -12.92 13.39 11.64
C LYS A 116 -11.79 14.42 11.73
#